data_AF-A0ABD3LA78-F1
#
_entry.id   AF-A0ABD3LA78-F1
#
_cell.length_a   1.000
_cell.length_b   1.000
_cell.length_c   1.000
_cell.angle_alpha   90.00
_cell.angle_beta   90.00
_cell.angle_gamma   90.00
#
_symmetry.space_group_name_H-M   'P 1'
#
loop_
_entity.id
_entity.type
_entity.pdbx_description
1 polymer ?
#
loop_
_entity_poly.entity_id
_entity_poly.type
_entity_poly.pdbx_seq_one_letter_code
_entity_poly.pdbx_strand_id
1 'polypeptide(L)'
;MMPKPTPPPAVFSRPPHSPGRGPSPTPPPPPPPLMNSSGGSGSNYSGPDQAYPPPSPGMSLGFSKSTFTYEELAMATNGFSDANLLGQGGFGYVHRGVLPNGKEVAVKQLKAGSGQGEREFQAEVEIISRVHHKHLVSLVGYCMVGAQRMLVYEFVPNNTLEFHLHGKERPTMDWPTRLRIALGSAKGLAYIHEDCHPKIIHRDIKASNILLDFKFEAKVADFGLAKFTSETNTHVSTRVMGTFGYLAPEYASSGKLTEKSDVFSYGVMLLELITGRKPVDQTHTFMDDSLVDWARPQLTRALEDGNFDSLVDPSLQNNYNHNEMARMVACAAACVRHSARRRPRMSQIVRALEGDVSLSDLNEGIRPGHSGLYSSYGSSDYDTSQYNEDLKKFRKMALASQEYGSSEYSEPTSEYGVYPSGSSSENPSRQTTREMEMGRMKKDSRGFRGGP
;
A
#
# COMPACT_ATOMS: atom_id res chain seq x y z
N MET A 1 -14.85 71.28 45.92
CA MET A 1 -15.65 71.54 44.70
C MET A 1 -14.71 71.88 43.56
N MET A 2 -14.65 71.02 42.55
CA MET A 2 -14.43 71.30 41.12
C MET A 2 -14.92 70.04 40.38
N PRO A 3 -15.91 70.12 39.48
CA PRO A 3 -16.49 68.94 38.83
C PRO A 3 -15.56 68.37 37.74
N LYS A 4 -15.56 67.05 37.60
CA LYS A 4 -14.87 66.31 36.52
C LYS A 4 -15.38 66.75 35.15
N PRO A 5 -14.52 66.90 34.13
CA PRO A 5 -14.93 67.28 32.79
C PRO A 5 -15.73 66.16 32.10
N THR A 6 -16.79 66.56 31.40
CA THR A 6 -17.70 65.73 30.61
C THR A 6 -17.02 65.14 29.36
N PRO A 7 -17.36 63.89 28.95
CA PRO A 7 -16.82 63.28 27.73
C PRO A 7 -17.41 63.91 26.45
N PRO A 8 -16.68 63.87 25.32
CA PRO A 8 -17.13 64.45 24.05
C PRO A 8 -18.24 63.61 23.38
N PRO A 9 -19.06 64.23 22.50
CA PRO A 9 -20.23 63.59 21.90
C PRO A 9 -19.87 62.53 20.86
N ALA A 10 -20.76 61.53 20.73
CA ALA A 10 -20.64 60.41 19.81
C ALA A 10 -20.66 60.87 18.34
N VAL A 11 -19.64 60.45 17.59
CA VAL A 11 -19.53 60.68 16.15
C VAL A 11 -20.41 59.66 15.42
N PHE A 12 -21.48 60.13 14.78
CA PHE A 12 -22.27 59.35 13.84
C PHE A 12 -21.47 59.07 12.58
N SER A 13 -21.06 57.82 12.38
CA SER A 13 -20.46 57.33 11.14
C SER A 13 -21.54 57.10 10.08
N ARG A 14 -21.41 57.82 8.96
CA ARG A 14 -22.22 57.77 7.75
C ARG A 14 -22.00 56.43 7.01
N PRO A 15 -23.00 55.85 6.30
CA PRO A 15 -22.83 54.57 5.61
C PRO A 15 -21.85 54.68 4.43
N PRO A 16 -21.15 53.59 4.08
CA PRO A 16 -20.17 53.61 3.00
C PRO A 16 -20.84 53.79 1.63
N HIS A 17 -20.24 54.66 0.82
CA HIS A 17 -20.55 54.83 -0.60
C HIS A 17 -20.13 53.59 -1.40
N SER A 18 -21.02 53.17 -2.31
CA SER A 18 -20.83 52.12 -3.31
C SER A 18 -19.79 52.57 -4.37
N PRO A 19 -18.72 51.79 -4.63
CA PRO A 19 -17.90 51.96 -5.83
C PRO A 19 -18.55 51.24 -7.01
N GLY A 20 -18.56 51.93 -8.16
CA GLY A 20 -19.21 51.49 -9.40
C GLY A 20 -18.65 50.20 -10.00
N ARG A 21 -19.50 49.59 -10.82
CA ARG A 21 -19.23 48.41 -11.66
C ARG A 21 -17.99 48.62 -12.55
N GLY A 22 -16.94 47.84 -12.30
CA GLY A 22 -15.93 47.51 -13.31
C GLY A 22 -16.45 46.39 -14.23
N PRO A 23 -15.91 46.23 -15.45
CA PRO A 23 -16.41 45.26 -16.42
C PRO A 23 -16.13 43.82 -15.96
N SER A 24 -17.12 42.96 -16.16
CA SER A 24 -17.05 41.51 -15.91
C SER A 24 -15.99 40.83 -16.77
N PRO A 25 -15.25 39.83 -16.25
CA PRO A 25 -14.36 39.01 -17.06
C PRO A 25 -15.18 38.16 -18.03
N THR A 26 -14.81 38.19 -19.31
CA THR A 26 -15.38 37.36 -20.39
C THR A 26 -15.07 35.88 -20.15
N PRO A 27 -16.03 34.96 -20.41
CA PRO A 27 -15.76 33.52 -20.36
C PRO A 27 -14.84 33.07 -21.52
N PRO A 28 -14.07 31.97 -21.36
CA PRO A 28 -13.21 31.46 -22.42
C PRO A 28 -14.04 30.92 -23.59
N PRO A 29 -13.51 30.95 -24.83
CA PRO A 29 -14.21 30.46 -26.01
C PRO A 29 -14.38 28.93 -25.97
N PRO A 30 -15.44 28.38 -26.60
CA PRO A 30 -15.66 26.95 -26.68
C PRO A 30 -14.64 26.27 -27.62
N PRO A 31 -14.40 24.96 -27.45
CA PRO A 31 -13.50 24.20 -28.32
C PRO A 31 -14.05 24.13 -29.76
N PRO A 32 -13.19 24.04 -30.79
CA PRO A 32 -13.63 23.98 -32.18
C PRO A 32 -14.37 22.66 -32.48
N PRO A 33 -15.34 22.68 -33.41
CA PRO A 33 -16.14 21.49 -33.75
C PRO A 33 -15.31 20.46 -34.53
N LEU A 34 -15.53 19.18 -34.20
CA LEU A 34 -15.09 18.03 -34.99
C LEU A 34 -15.74 18.07 -36.37
N MET A 35 -14.95 18.36 -37.41
CA MET A 35 -15.38 18.14 -38.80
C MET A 35 -15.19 16.68 -39.18
N ASN A 36 -16.33 16.02 -39.35
CA ASN A 36 -16.47 14.78 -40.08
C ASN A 36 -16.44 15.12 -41.58
N SER A 37 -15.47 14.59 -42.33
CA SER A 37 -15.39 14.78 -43.79
C SER A 37 -15.14 13.46 -44.49
N SER A 38 -16.23 12.84 -44.92
CA SER A 38 -16.31 11.90 -46.03
C SER A 38 -16.12 12.62 -47.37
N GLY A 39 -15.39 12.02 -48.31
CA GLY A 39 -15.37 12.45 -49.72
C GLY A 39 -14.05 12.13 -50.42
N GLY A 40 -14.11 11.30 -51.47
CA GLY A 40 -12.95 10.69 -52.12
C GLY A 40 -12.44 11.37 -53.39
N SER A 41 -11.36 10.77 -53.89
CA SER A 41 -10.90 10.64 -55.29
C SER A 41 -10.14 11.78 -55.97
N GLY A 42 -8.86 11.49 -56.24
CA GLY A 42 -8.29 11.58 -57.60
C GLY A 42 -7.09 12.51 -57.80
N SER A 43 -5.88 11.96 -57.95
CA SER A 43 -5.02 12.16 -59.14
C SER A 43 -3.59 11.61 -58.93
N ASN A 44 -3.08 11.02 -60.01
CA ASN A 44 -1.79 10.34 -60.16
C ASN A 44 -0.59 11.27 -60.01
N TYR A 45 0.45 10.84 -59.28
CA TYR A 45 1.85 11.17 -59.58
C TYR A 45 2.78 10.03 -59.13
N SER A 46 3.73 9.67 -59.98
CA SER A 46 4.60 8.51 -59.86
C SER A 46 6.02 8.87 -59.37
N GLY A 47 6.50 8.13 -58.36
CA GLY A 47 7.92 7.83 -58.05
C GLY A 47 8.66 8.71 -57.01
N PRO A 48 9.79 8.26 -56.42
CA PRO A 48 10.21 6.90 -56.04
C PRO A 48 10.41 6.73 -54.50
N ASP A 49 10.58 5.49 -54.05
CA ASP A 49 10.83 4.99 -52.69
C ASP A 49 11.24 6.01 -51.59
N GLN A 50 10.30 6.36 -50.72
CA GLN A 50 10.59 6.93 -49.40
C GLN A 50 10.64 5.80 -48.37
N ALA A 51 11.86 5.51 -47.91
CA ALA A 51 12.10 4.67 -46.75
C ALA A 51 11.30 5.20 -45.55
N TYR A 52 10.54 4.30 -44.90
CA TYR A 52 9.90 4.58 -43.63
C TYR A 52 10.93 5.15 -42.63
N PRO A 53 10.58 6.16 -41.83
CA PRO A 53 11.45 6.57 -40.74
C PRO A 53 11.66 5.35 -39.83
N PRO A 54 12.89 5.08 -39.37
CA PRO A 54 13.12 3.97 -38.46
C PRO A 54 12.23 4.15 -37.22
N PRO A 55 11.73 3.06 -36.62
CA PRO A 55 11.01 3.15 -35.37
C PRO A 55 11.87 3.93 -34.38
N SER A 56 11.26 4.91 -33.71
CA SER A 56 11.92 5.76 -32.74
C SER A 56 12.78 4.91 -31.82
N PRO A 57 14.06 5.25 -31.59
CA PRO A 57 14.95 4.42 -30.79
C PRO A 57 14.28 4.18 -29.44
N GLY A 58 14.02 2.91 -29.13
CA GLY A 58 13.46 2.50 -27.85
C GLY A 58 14.21 3.23 -26.76
N MET A 59 13.47 3.87 -25.86
CA MET A 59 14.05 4.64 -24.76
C MET A 59 15.09 3.76 -24.08
N SER A 60 16.37 4.08 -24.33
CA SER A 60 17.48 3.51 -23.61
C SER A 60 17.42 4.12 -22.22
N LEU A 61 16.59 3.50 -21.39
CA LEU A 61 16.58 3.70 -19.96
C LEU A 61 18.00 3.37 -19.50
N GLY A 62 18.73 4.39 -19.05
CA GLY A 62 20.11 4.27 -18.59
C GLY A 62 20.21 3.39 -17.35
N PHE A 63 20.20 2.06 -17.55
CA PHE A 63 20.32 1.08 -16.49
C PHE A 63 21.79 0.75 -16.26
N SER A 64 22.30 1.16 -15.10
CA SER A 64 23.56 0.63 -14.55
C SER A 64 23.38 -0.71 -13.83
N LYS A 65 22.16 -1.29 -13.85
CA LYS A 65 21.81 -2.59 -13.24
C LYS A 65 21.62 -3.65 -14.32
N SER A 66 22.13 -4.86 -14.10
CA SER A 66 22.27 -5.92 -15.09
C SER A 66 20.91 -6.42 -15.62
N THR A 67 20.77 -6.52 -16.93
CA THR A 67 19.66 -7.25 -17.57
C THR A 67 19.97 -8.75 -17.54
N PHE A 68 18.99 -9.56 -17.15
CA PHE A 68 19.08 -11.02 -17.15
C PHE A 68 18.20 -11.63 -18.24
N THR A 69 18.60 -12.78 -18.79
CA THR A 69 17.73 -13.58 -19.64
C THR A 69 16.79 -14.46 -18.82
N TYR A 70 15.72 -14.95 -19.43
CA TYR A 70 14.80 -15.88 -18.77
C TYR A 70 15.53 -17.17 -18.39
N GLU A 71 16.37 -17.68 -19.29
CA GLU A 71 17.11 -18.93 -19.12
C GLU A 71 18.10 -18.83 -17.95
N GLU A 72 18.77 -17.69 -17.78
CA GLU A 72 19.65 -17.44 -16.64
C GLU A 72 18.89 -17.52 -15.31
N LEU A 73 17.72 -16.88 -15.24
CA LEU A 73 16.91 -16.88 -14.01
C LEU A 73 16.23 -18.24 -13.76
N ALA A 74 15.81 -18.93 -14.82
CA ALA A 74 15.30 -20.29 -14.72
C ALA A 74 16.39 -21.23 -14.18
N MET A 75 17.62 -21.17 -14.70
CA MET A 75 18.74 -21.96 -14.17
C MET A 75 19.05 -21.60 -12.72
N ALA A 76 19.12 -20.30 -12.39
CA ALA A 76 19.42 -19.83 -11.03
C ALA A 76 18.38 -20.30 -9.99
N THR A 77 17.13 -20.47 -10.40
CA THR A 77 16.01 -20.86 -9.51
C THR A 77 15.64 -22.34 -9.62
N ASN A 78 16.44 -23.15 -10.34
CA ASN A 78 16.14 -24.55 -10.65
C ASN A 78 14.76 -24.73 -11.30
N GLY A 79 14.51 -23.98 -12.38
CA GLY A 79 13.25 -23.98 -13.13
C GLY A 79 12.08 -23.36 -12.37
N PHE A 80 12.32 -22.38 -11.48
CA PHE A 80 11.30 -21.82 -10.59
C PHE A 80 10.60 -22.89 -9.75
N SER A 81 11.37 -23.83 -9.20
CA SER A 81 10.86 -24.93 -8.39
C SER A 81 10.14 -24.42 -7.12
N ASP A 82 9.05 -25.08 -6.74
CA ASP A 82 8.33 -24.83 -5.48
C ASP A 82 9.25 -24.95 -4.24
N ALA A 83 10.31 -25.77 -4.31
CA ALA A 83 11.30 -25.87 -3.23
C ALA A 83 12.06 -24.56 -2.98
N ASN A 84 12.11 -23.67 -3.98
CA ASN A 84 12.71 -22.35 -3.90
C ASN A 84 11.67 -21.24 -3.70
N LEU A 85 10.38 -21.54 -3.56
CA LEU A 85 9.34 -20.54 -3.38
C LEU A 85 9.49 -19.87 -2.00
N LEU A 86 9.75 -18.56 -2.01
CA LEU A 86 9.86 -17.72 -0.81
C LEU A 86 8.52 -17.12 -0.41
N GLY A 87 7.66 -16.83 -1.40
CA GLY A 87 6.35 -16.26 -1.16
C GLY A 87 5.53 -16.08 -2.42
N GLN A 88 4.21 -16.02 -2.24
CA GLN A 88 3.22 -15.79 -3.28
C GLN A 88 2.24 -14.71 -2.82
N GLY A 89 1.92 -13.76 -3.68
CA GLY A 89 0.99 -12.68 -3.35
C GLY A 89 0.25 -12.12 -4.57
N GLY A 90 -0.44 -10.98 -4.35
CA GLY A 90 -1.11 -10.23 -5.42
C GLY A 90 -0.16 -9.86 -6.57
N PHE A 91 1.11 -9.67 -6.24
CA PHE A 91 2.18 -9.22 -7.13
C PHE A 91 2.93 -10.36 -7.84
N GLY A 92 2.53 -11.63 -7.63
CA GLY A 92 3.14 -12.79 -8.28
C GLY A 92 3.91 -13.69 -7.32
N TYR A 93 5.00 -14.28 -7.80
CA TYR A 93 5.75 -15.31 -7.10
C TYR A 93 7.19 -14.89 -6.89
N VAL A 94 7.74 -15.15 -5.70
CA VAL A 94 9.14 -14.84 -5.38
C VAL A 94 9.88 -16.14 -5.11
N HIS A 95 10.95 -16.39 -5.87
CA HIS A 95 11.78 -17.58 -5.73
C HIS A 95 13.19 -17.21 -5.28
N ARG A 96 13.80 -18.05 -4.46
CA ARG A 96 15.23 -18.00 -4.18
C ARG A 96 15.99 -18.51 -5.40
N GLY A 97 17.10 -17.85 -5.74
CA GLY A 97 18.01 -18.31 -6.77
C GLY A 97 19.46 -18.09 -6.38
N VAL A 98 20.36 -18.79 -7.09
CA VAL A 98 21.81 -18.63 -6.98
C VAL A 98 22.35 -18.35 -8.37
N LEU A 99 22.91 -17.15 -8.57
CA LEU A 99 23.52 -16.75 -9.84
C LEU A 99 24.82 -17.52 -10.10
N PRO A 100 25.33 -17.59 -11.35
CA PRO A 100 26.56 -18.33 -11.68
C PRO A 100 27.80 -17.92 -10.88
N ASN A 101 27.84 -16.67 -10.39
CA ASN A 101 28.91 -16.15 -9.54
C ASN A 101 28.75 -16.53 -8.05
N GLY A 102 27.79 -17.39 -7.70
CA GLY A 102 27.47 -17.81 -6.34
C GLY A 102 26.62 -16.83 -5.54
N LYS A 103 26.23 -15.69 -6.12
CA LYS A 103 25.40 -14.69 -5.43
C LYS A 103 23.97 -15.18 -5.28
N GLU A 104 23.48 -15.21 -4.05
CA GLU A 104 22.07 -15.50 -3.75
C GLU A 104 21.18 -14.31 -4.07
N VAL A 105 20.03 -14.59 -4.69
CA VAL A 105 19.07 -13.59 -5.15
C VAL A 105 17.63 -14.02 -4.87
N ALA A 106 16.73 -13.04 -4.83
CA ALA A 106 15.29 -13.28 -4.85
C ALA A 106 14.74 -12.83 -6.21
N VAL A 107 14.12 -13.75 -6.95
CA VAL A 107 13.54 -13.53 -8.28
C VAL A 107 12.03 -13.41 -8.14
N LYS A 108 11.51 -12.19 -8.27
CA LYS A 108 10.07 -11.88 -8.26
C LYS A 108 9.55 -11.93 -9.69
N GLN A 109 8.74 -12.95 -9.98
CA GLN A 109 8.01 -13.10 -11.23
C GLN A 109 6.64 -12.41 -11.10
N LEU A 110 6.41 -11.37 -11.90
CA LEU A 110 5.15 -10.65 -11.89
C LEU A 110 4.11 -11.39 -12.75
N LYS A 111 2.83 -11.33 -12.35
CA LYS A 111 1.75 -12.02 -13.07
C LYS A 111 1.58 -11.43 -14.48
N ALA A 112 1.82 -12.25 -15.50
CA ALA A 112 1.64 -11.89 -16.90
C ALA A 112 0.19 -11.51 -17.22
N GLY A 113 0.00 -10.60 -18.18
CA GLY A 113 -1.33 -10.25 -18.72
C GLY A 113 -2.18 -9.31 -17.84
N SER A 114 -1.70 -8.89 -16.67
CA SER A 114 -2.37 -7.88 -15.86
C SER A 114 -1.81 -6.48 -16.16
N GLY A 115 -2.68 -5.50 -16.45
CA GLY A 115 -2.25 -4.10 -16.58
C GLY A 115 -1.68 -3.50 -15.29
N GLN A 116 -1.84 -4.21 -14.17
CA GLN A 116 -1.25 -3.88 -12.87
C GLN A 116 0.23 -4.32 -12.80
N GLY A 117 0.54 -5.56 -13.18
CA GLY A 117 1.92 -6.09 -13.13
C GLY A 117 2.91 -5.30 -13.98
N GLU A 118 2.50 -4.80 -15.16
CA GLU A 118 3.37 -3.95 -15.99
C GLU A 118 3.67 -2.60 -15.32
N ARG A 119 2.67 -2.00 -14.66
CA ARG A 119 2.86 -0.72 -13.95
C ARG A 119 3.76 -0.88 -12.74
N GLU A 120 3.63 -1.99 -12.03
CA GLU A 120 4.49 -2.32 -10.90
C GLU A 120 5.92 -2.56 -11.36
N PHE A 121 6.11 -3.35 -12.43
CA PHE A 121 7.42 -3.55 -13.03
C PHE A 121 8.09 -2.22 -13.37
N GLN A 122 7.38 -1.35 -14.09
CA GLN A 122 7.92 -0.06 -14.50
C GLN A 122 8.23 0.83 -13.30
N ALA A 123 7.35 0.86 -12.29
CA ALA A 123 7.57 1.63 -11.07
C ALA A 123 8.82 1.14 -10.31
N GLU A 124 8.95 -0.17 -10.10
CA GLU A 124 10.12 -0.75 -9.43
C GLU A 124 11.40 -0.43 -10.21
N VAL A 125 11.42 -0.72 -11.50
CA VAL A 125 12.58 -0.48 -12.35
C VAL A 125 12.98 1.01 -12.39
N GLU A 126 12.02 1.94 -12.38
CA GLU A 126 12.30 3.37 -12.38
C GLU A 126 12.76 3.91 -11.01
N ILE A 127 12.16 3.42 -9.91
CA ILE A 127 12.36 3.92 -8.55
C ILE A 127 13.52 3.18 -7.87
N ILE A 128 13.44 1.86 -7.73
CA ILE A 128 14.39 1.07 -6.94
C ILE A 128 15.74 0.89 -7.64
N SER A 129 15.84 1.22 -8.92
CA SER A 129 17.14 1.31 -9.62
C SER A 129 17.99 2.48 -9.13
N ARG A 130 17.38 3.56 -8.64
CA ARG A 130 18.05 4.80 -8.22
C ARG A 130 18.34 4.86 -6.73
N VAL A 131 17.81 3.91 -5.97
CA VAL A 131 17.82 3.89 -4.52
C VAL A 131 18.82 2.86 -4.01
N HIS A 132 19.72 3.30 -3.12
CA HIS A 132 20.71 2.45 -2.48
C HIS A 132 20.86 2.86 -1.02
N HIS A 133 20.35 2.04 -0.11
CA HIS A 133 20.40 2.30 1.32
C HIS A 133 20.39 0.99 2.10
N LYS A 134 21.14 0.92 3.21
CA LYS A 134 21.31 -0.33 3.99
C LYS A 134 19.99 -0.93 4.52
N HIS A 135 18.98 -0.09 4.75
CA HIS A 135 17.67 -0.48 5.25
C HIS A 135 16.61 -0.61 4.15
N LEU A 136 17.02 -0.71 2.89
CA LEU A 136 16.14 -0.98 1.75
C LEU A 136 16.67 -2.21 1.02
N VAL A 137 15.77 -3.00 0.42
CA VAL A 137 16.16 -4.12 -0.43
C VAL A 137 16.62 -3.60 -1.78
N SER A 138 17.82 -4.02 -2.18
CA SER A 138 18.45 -3.55 -3.40
C SER A 138 18.03 -4.39 -4.60
N LEU A 139 17.52 -3.72 -5.64
CA LEU A 139 17.39 -4.34 -6.96
C LEU A 139 18.78 -4.63 -7.53
N VAL A 140 19.02 -5.87 -7.93
CA VAL A 140 20.23 -6.34 -8.61
C VAL A 140 20.08 -6.19 -10.12
N GLY A 141 18.89 -6.45 -10.65
CA GLY A 141 18.60 -6.35 -12.07
C GLY A 141 17.17 -6.79 -12.39
N TYR A 142 16.89 -6.98 -13.67
CA TYR A 142 15.56 -7.37 -14.14
C TYR A 142 15.64 -8.21 -15.41
N CYS A 143 14.55 -8.89 -15.74
CA CYS A 143 14.36 -9.61 -16.99
C CYS A 143 13.05 -9.15 -17.65
N MET A 144 13.12 -8.90 -18.96
CA MET A 144 11.99 -8.51 -19.79
C MET A 144 12.02 -9.34 -21.09
N VAL A 145 11.12 -10.32 -21.20
CA VAL A 145 11.01 -11.18 -22.38
C VAL A 145 9.54 -11.34 -22.74
N GLY A 146 9.13 -10.83 -23.91
CA GLY A 146 7.72 -10.83 -24.33
C GLY A 146 6.81 -10.18 -23.28
N ALA A 147 5.85 -10.94 -22.75
CA ALA A 147 4.95 -10.52 -21.67
C ALA A 147 5.47 -10.85 -20.26
N GLN A 148 6.59 -11.55 -20.13
CA GLN A 148 7.18 -11.88 -18.84
C GLN A 148 7.98 -10.70 -18.30
N ARG A 149 7.79 -10.44 -17.01
CA ARG A 149 8.46 -9.40 -16.24
C ARG A 149 8.98 -10.01 -14.96
N MET A 150 10.29 -9.92 -14.74
CA MET A 150 10.91 -10.42 -13.52
C MET A 150 11.87 -9.39 -12.94
N LEU A 151 11.88 -9.30 -11.61
CA LEU A 151 12.76 -8.42 -10.86
C LEU A 151 13.68 -9.28 -9.99
N VAL A 152 14.97 -8.95 -9.99
CA VAL A 152 16.00 -9.70 -9.26
C VAL A 152 16.52 -8.83 -8.14
N TYR A 153 16.34 -9.24 -6.90
CA TYR A 153 16.79 -8.54 -5.71
C TYR A 153 17.92 -9.29 -5.01
N GLU A 154 18.60 -8.60 -4.10
CA GLU A 154 19.39 -9.29 -3.08
C GLU A 154 18.49 -10.24 -2.27
N PHE A 155 19.00 -11.43 -1.94
CA PHE A 155 18.32 -12.34 -1.04
C PHE A 155 18.56 -11.89 0.42
N VAL A 156 17.47 -11.74 1.18
CA VAL A 156 17.50 -11.36 2.59
C VAL A 156 17.08 -12.59 3.42
N PRO A 157 17.99 -13.17 4.24
CA PRO A 157 17.90 -14.59 4.58
C PRO A 157 17.04 -14.94 5.81
N ASN A 158 16.54 -13.96 6.57
CA ASN A 158 15.83 -14.21 7.83
C ASN A 158 14.35 -13.82 7.77
N ASN A 159 13.69 -14.10 6.64
CA ASN A 159 12.24 -13.90 6.44
C ASN A 159 11.76 -12.46 6.73
N THR A 160 10.45 -12.28 6.90
CA THR A 160 9.79 -11.00 7.13
C THR A 160 9.55 -10.74 8.62
N LEU A 161 9.30 -9.48 9.00
CA LEU A 161 8.83 -9.15 10.35
C LEU A 161 7.53 -9.89 10.68
N GLU A 162 6.59 -9.97 9.74
CA GLU A 162 5.34 -10.71 9.92
C GLU A 162 5.59 -12.18 10.29
N PHE A 163 6.55 -12.83 9.64
CA PHE A 163 6.90 -14.22 9.94
C PHE A 163 7.36 -14.40 11.40
N HIS A 164 8.18 -13.50 11.91
CA HIS A 164 8.71 -13.59 13.28
C HIS A 164 7.70 -13.14 14.33
N LEU A 165 6.87 -12.14 14.02
CA LEU A 165 5.92 -11.58 14.99
C LEU A 165 4.62 -12.37 15.07
N HIS A 166 4.17 -12.91 13.94
CA HIS A 166 2.84 -13.51 13.79
C HIS A 166 2.85 -14.96 13.29
N GLY A 167 4.03 -15.53 13.05
CA GLY A 167 4.18 -16.92 12.64
C GLY A 167 3.78 -17.89 13.76
N LYS A 168 3.19 -19.03 13.38
CA LYS A 168 2.85 -20.09 14.33
C LYS A 168 4.13 -20.68 14.94
N GLU A 169 4.07 -21.00 16.24
CA GLU A 169 5.15 -21.68 16.98
C GLU A 169 6.50 -20.93 16.94
N ARG A 170 6.45 -19.60 16.82
CA ARG A 170 7.66 -18.76 16.89
C ARG A 170 7.97 -18.37 18.32
N PRO A 171 9.27 -18.28 18.68
CA PRO A 171 9.65 -17.67 19.94
C PRO A 171 9.24 -16.19 19.92
N THR A 172 8.86 -15.66 21.08
CA THR A 172 8.58 -14.24 21.24
C THR A 172 9.82 -13.43 20.85
N MET A 173 9.64 -12.46 19.94
CA MET A 173 10.69 -11.50 19.61
C MET A 173 10.96 -10.59 20.80
N ASP A 174 12.21 -10.54 21.23
CA ASP A 174 12.67 -9.73 22.37
C ASP A 174 12.64 -8.22 22.06
N TRP A 175 12.51 -7.42 23.11
CA TRP A 175 12.34 -5.98 22.99
C TRP A 175 13.48 -5.27 22.23
N PRO A 176 14.78 -5.53 22.49
CA PRO A 176 15.87 -4.89 21.76
C PRO A 176 15.79 -5.12 20.25
N THR A 177 15.33 -6.30 19.82
CA THR A 177 15.15 -6.62 18.40
C THR A 177 13.96 -5.85 17.82
N ARG A 178 12.84 -5.73 18.54
CA ARG A 178 11.70 -4.91 18.10
C ARG A 178 12.10 -3.45 17.88
N LEU A 179 12.87 -2.87 18.81
CA LEU A 179 13.39 -1.51 18.68
C LEU A 179 14.37 -1.36 17.51
N ARG A 180 15.27 -2.32 17.29
CA ARG A 180 16.20 -2.33 16.16
C ARG A 180 15.45 -2.32 14.83
N ILE A 181 14.40 -3.14 14.70
CA ILE A 181 13.58 -3.22 13.50
C ILE A 181 12.81 -1.92 13.27
N ALA A 182 12.18 -1.36 14.31
CA ALA A 182 11.51 -0.06 14.25
C ALA A 182 12.45 1.04 13.76
N LEU A 183 13.66 1.11 14.32
CA LEU A 183 14.65 2.12 13.95
C LEU A 183 15.19 1.94 12.53
N GLY A 184 15.54 0.72 12.14
CA GLY A 184 16.07 0.42 10.81
C GLY A 184 15.06 0.74 9.70
N SER A 185 13.81 0.29 9.87
CA SER A 185 12.73 0.61 8.93
C SER A 185 12.43 2.11 8.87
N ALA A 186 12.46 2.84 10.00
CA ALA A 186 12.32 4.29 10.01
C ALA A 186 13.43 5.00 9.23
N LYS A 187 14.69 4.54 9.36
CA LYS A 187 15.83 5.08 8.61
C LYS A 187 15.67 4.85 7.10
N GLY A 188 15.20 3.67 6.69
CA GLY A 188 14.90 3.38 5.29
C GLY A 188 13.81 4.31 4.72
N LEU A 189 12.75 4.54 5.49
CA LEU A 189 11.66 5.44 5.14
C LEU A 189 12.08 6.91 5.09
N ALA A 190 12.87 7.37 6.06
CA ALA A 190 13.43 8.72 6.06
C ALA A 190 14.24 8.99 4.81
N TYR A 191 15.09 8.05 4.39
CA TYR A 191 15.87 8.17 3.17
C TYR A 191 15.00 8.39 1.91
N ILE A 192 13.96 7.57 1.71
CA ILE A 192 13.11 7.69 0.50
C ILE A 192 12.21 8.94 0.52
N HIS A 193 11.84 9.44 1.70
CA HIS A 193 10.98 10.62 1.85
C HIS A 193 11.74 11.95 1.84
N GLU A 194 12.99 11.95 2.32
CA GLU A 194 13.71 13.18 2.68
C GLU A 194 15.03 13.34 1.93
N ASP A 195 15.73 12.24 1.61
CA ASP A 195 17.06 12.28 0.97
C ASP A 195 17.00 11.97 -0.54
N CYS A 196 15.96 11.29 -1.01
CA CYS A 196 15.73 11.05 -2.43
C CYS A 196 15.09 12.25 -3.14
N HIS A 197 15.57 12.54 -4.34
CA HIS A 197 15.00 13.57 -5.21
C HIS A 197 14.78 13.04 -6.64
N PRO A 198 13.52 13.04 -7.14
CA PRO A 198 12.29 13.40 -6.42
C PRO A 198 11.98 12.43 -5.28
N LYS A 199 11.24 12.90 -4.27
CA LYS A 199 10.85 12.09 -3.11
C LYS A 199 9.99 10.91 -3.54
N ILE A 200 10.12 9.80 -2.84
CA ILE A 200 9.45 8.53 -3.17
C ILE A 200 8.48 8.18 -2.04
N ILE A 201 7.23 7.87 -2.39
CA ILE A 201 6.22 7.35 -1.47
C ILE A 201 6.09 5.85 -1.73
N HIS A 202 6.28 5.02 -0.70
CA HIS A 202 6.31 3.56 -0.78
C HIS A 202 4.92 2.95 -0.98
N ARG A 203 3.93 3.44 -0.23
CA ARG A 203 2.49 3.11 -0.30
C ARG A 203 2.05 1.73 0.20
N ASP A 204 2.98 0.79 0.39
CA ASP A 204 2.68 -0.54 0.97
C ASP A 204 3.60 -0.91 2.13
N ILE A 205 3.73 -0.01 3.12
CA ILE A 205 4.46 -0.30 4.35
C ILE A 205 3.62 -1.21 5.25
N LYS A 206 4.16 -2.38 5.59
CA LYS A 206 3.54 -3.41 6.44
C LYS A 206 4.58 -4.42 6.92
N ALA A 207 4.26 -5.21 7.94
CA ALA A 207 5.17 -6.20 8.50
C ALA A 207 5.66 -7.25 7.48
N SER A 208 4.83 -7.63 6.49
CA SER A 208 5.23 -8.59 5.44
C SER A 208 6.24 -8.02 4.44
N ASN A 209 6.39 -6.69 4.37
CA ASN A 209 7.30 -5.99 3.46
C ASN A 209 8.57 -5.48 4.19
N ILE A 210 8.75 -5.84 5.46
CA ILE A 210 9.99 -5.62 6.19
C ILE A 210 10.74 -6.95 6.25
N LEU A 211 11.77 -7.11 5.43
CA LEU A 211 12.65 -8.28 5.43
C LEU A 211 13.77 -8.09 6.47
N LEU A 212 14.22 -9.19 7.07
CA LEU A 212 15.23 -9.19 8.12
C LEU A 212 16.45 -10.00 7.69
N ASP A 213 17.65 -9.53 8.02
CA ASP A 213 18.85 -10.35 7.93
C ASP A 213 19.08 -11.17 9.23
N PHE A 214 20.15 -11.96 9.28
CA PHE A 214 20.46 -12.78 10.46
C PHE A 214 20.86 -11.96 11.70
N LYS A 215 21.15 -10.66 11.54
CA LYS A 215 21.38 -9.72 12.64
C LYS A 215 20.09 -9.00 13.05
N PHE A 216 18.96 -9.37 12.43
CA PHE A 216 17.67 -8.69 12.56
C PHE A 216 17.74 -7.21 12.17
N GLU A 217 18.60 -6.85 11.22
CA GLU A 217 18.57 -5.55 10.57
C GLU A 217 17.41 -5.51 9.58
N ALA A 218 16.56 -4.49 9.69
CA ALA A 218 15.39 -4.32 8.85
C ALA A 218 15.74 -3.75 7.47
N LYS A 219 15.15 -4.34 6.43
CA LYS A 219 15.17 -3.87 5.04
C LYS A 219 13.76 -3.76 4.50
N VAL A 220 13.34 -2.55 4.12
CA VAL A 220 12.05 -2.30 3.47
C VAL A 220 12.10 -2.81 2.03
N ALA A 221 11.08 -3.56 1.64
CA ALA A 221 10.96 -4.23 0.35
C ALA A 221 9.62 -3.92 -0.34
N ASP A 222 9.52 -4.34 -1.60
CA ASP A 222 8.31 -4.26 -2.44
C ASP A 222 7.88 -2.84 -2.83
N PHE A 223 8.59 -2.27 -3.81
CA PHE A 223 8.35 -0.93 -4.33
C PHE A 223 7.33 -0.93 -5.48
N GLY A 224 6.62 -2.03 -5.73
CA GLY A 224 5.69 -2.16 -6.87
C GLY A 224 4.61 -1.08 -6.92
N LEU A 225 4.17 -0.60 -5.75
CA LEU A 225 3.16 0.46 -5.65
C LEU A 225 3.73 1.86 -5.51
N ALA A 226 5.05 2.00 -5.45
CA ALA A 226 5.72 3.25 -5.13
C ALA A 226 5.50 4.32 -6.20
N LYS A 227 5.58 5.59 -5.77
CA LYS A 227 5.37 6.76 -6.62
C LYS A 227 6.34 7.87 -6.29
N PHE A 228 6.83 8.55 -7.32
CA PHE A 228 7.46 9.86 -7.12
C PHE A 228 6.41 10.91 -6.76
N THR A 229 6.79 11.83 -5.89
CA THR A 229 6.04 13.07 -5.70
C THR A 229 6.82 14.24 -6.30
N SER A 230 6.10 15.13 -6.98
CA SER A 230 6.66 16.38 -7.49
C SER A 230 6.62 17.45 -6.40
N GLU A 231 7.64 18.29 -6.31
CA GLU A 231 7.72 19.36 -5.31
C GLU A 231 6.63 20.44 -5.48
N THR A 232 6.07 20.56 -6.69
CA THR A 232 5.00 21.52 -6.98
C THR A 232 3.62 21.06 -6.51
N ASN A 233 3.47 19.78 -6.20
CA ASN A 233 2.20 19.18 -5.82
C ASN A 233 2.17 18.88 -4.32
N THR A 234 1.05 19.26 -3.67
CA THR A 234 0.84 18.96 -2.24
C THR A 234 0.52 17.48 -1.97
N HIS A 235 0.13 16.74 -3.01
CA HIS A 235 -0.24 15.33 -2.96
C HIS A 235 -0.22 14.70 -4.36
N VAL A 236 -0.17 13.38 -4.42
CA VAL A 236 -0.38 12.59 -5.64
C VAL A 236 -1.81 12.07 -5.65
N SER A 237 -2.66 12.55 -6.56
CA SER A 237 -4.00 11.98 -6.77
C SER A 237 -3.89 10.67 -7.53
N THR A 238 -4.27 9.56 -6.90
CA THR A 238 -4.18 8.23 -7.52
C THR A 238 -5.27 7.30 -7.01
N ARG A 239 -5.53 6.20 -7.74
CA ARG A 239 -6.42 5.13 -7.25
C ARG A 239 -5.96 4.67 -5.87
N VAL A 240 -6.85 4.33 -4.95
CA VAL A 240 -6.45 3.77 -3.66
C VAL A 240 -5.89 2.35 -3.86
N MET A 241 -4.65 2.11 -3.43
CA MET A 241 -3.99 0.79 -3.40
C MET A 241 -3.13 0.70 -2.15
N GLY A 242 -2.85 -0.52 -1.70
CA GLY A 242 -2.11 -0.83 -0.48
C GLY A 242 -2.88 -1.86 0.35
N THR A 243 -2.35 -2.18 1.53
CA THR A 243 -2.89 -3.25 2.36
C THR A 243 -3.92 -2.73 3.37
N PHE A 244 -5.11 -3.35 3.39
CA PHE A 244 -6.16 -3.03 4.37
C PHE A 244 -5.63 -3.19 5.81
N GLY A 245 -5.98 -2.25 6.69
CA GLY A 245 -5.42 -2.14 8.05
C GLY A 245 -4.25 -1.17 8.17
N TYR A 246 -3.49 -0.93 7.10
CA TYR A 246 -2.38 0.04 7.07
C TYR A 246 -2.74 1.36 6.37
N LEU A 247 -3.83 1.40 5.61
CA LEU A 247 -4.20 2.58 4.82
C LEU A 247 -4.54 3.79 5.68
N ALA A 248 -3.89 4.91 5.36
CA ALA A 248 -4.17 6.19 5.99
C ALA A 248 -5.59 6.70 5.66
N PRO A 249 -6.28 7.33 6.63
CA PRO A 249 -7.67 7.79 6.48
C PRO A 249 -7.89 8.74 5.30
N GLU A 250 -7.03 9.74 5.17
CA GLU A 250 -7.12 10.73 4.10
C GLU A 250 -6.89 10.12 2.73
N TYR A 251 -6.03 9.10 2.65
CA TYR A 251 -5.74 8.42 1.40
C TYR A 251 -6.88 7.49 1.00
N ALA A 252 -7.44 6.74 1.96
CA ALA A 252 -8.59 5.85 1.72
C ALA A 252 -9.84 6.61 1.28
N SER A 253 -10.10 7.79 1.85
CA SER A 253 -11.29 8.60 1.56
C SER A 253 -11.16 9.44 0.28
N SER A 254 -10.00 10.04 0.04
CA SER A 254 -9.83 11.04 -1.02
C SER A 254 -8.89 10.65 -2.16
N GLY A 255 -8.15 9.55 -2.04
CA GLY A 255 -7.12 9.16 -3.00
C GLY A 255 -5.90 10.07 -3.02
N LYS A 256 -5.81 11.04 -2.09
CA LYS A 256 -4.68 11.96 -1.95
C LYS A 256 -3.53 11.27 -1.22
N LEU A 257 -2.53 10.84 -1.98
CA LEU A 257 -1.34 10.17 -1.46
C LEU A 257 -0.25 11.18 -1.11
N THR A 258 0.34 11.04 0.07
CA THR A 258 1.49 11.84 0.54
C THR A 258 2.47 10.95 1.27
N GLU A 259 3.68 11.45 1.58
CA GLU A 259 4.62 10.75 2.45
C GLU A 259 4.02 10.49 3.85
N LYS A 260 3.05 11.30 4.28
CA LYS A 260 2.35 11.12 5.56
C LYS A 260 1.43 9.89 5.56
N SER A 261 1.07 9.37 4.39
CA SER A 261 0.32 8.11 4.28
C SER A 261 1.22 6.91 4.62
N ASP A 262 2.50 6.95 4.24
CA ASP A 262 3.51 5.98 4.69
C ASP A 262 3.79 6.11 6.19
N VAL A 263 3.86 7.35 6.71
CA VAL A 263 4.04 7.58 8.16
C VAL A 263 2.91 6.93 8.97
N PHE A 264 1.67 7.01 8.50
CA PHE A 264 0.55 6.33 9.16
C PHE A 264 0.73 4.81 9.14
N SER A 265 1.06 4.25 7.97
CA SER A 265 1.29 2.81 7.78
C SER A 265 2.43 2.30 8.67
N TYR A 266 3.51 3.08 8.81
CA TYR A 266 4.61 2.83 9.73
C TYR A 266 4.14 2.88 11.20
N GLY A 267 3.24 3.81 11.55
CA GLY A 267 2.61 3.86 12.87
C GLY A 267 1.82 2.60 13.21
N VAL A 268 1.10 2.02 12.24
CA VAL A 268 0.42 0.73 12.41
C VAL A 268 1.44 -0.38 12.66
N MET A 269 2.54 -0.43 11.90
CA MET A 269 3.61 -1.40 12.12
C MET A 269 4.28 -1.25 13.51
N LEU A 270 4.44 -0.02 14.02
CA LEU A 270 4.88 0.20 15.40
C LEU A 270 3.88 -0.37 16.42
N LEU A 271 2.59 -0.22 16.18
CA LEU A 271 1.56 -0.82 17.04
C LEU A 271 1.68 -2.35 17.04
N GLU A 272 1.94 -2.99 15.90
CA GLU A 272 2.20 -4.43 15.87
C GLU A 272 3.41 -4.80 16.73
N LEU A 273 4.53 -4.07 16.60
CA LEU A 273 5.73 -4.31 17.40
C LEU A 273 5.48 -4.12 18.91
N ILE A 274 4.70 -3.12 19.31
CA ILE A 274 4.39 -2.87 20.73
C ILE A 274 3.45 -3.94 21.27
N THR A 275 2.39 -4.27 20.53
CA THR A 275 1.23 -5.01 21.04
C THR A 275 1.27 -6.51 20.74
N GLY A 276 2.09 -6.93 19.77
CA GLY A 276 2.08 -8.30 19.22
C GLY A 276 0.80 -8.64 18.44
N ARG A 277 -0.09 -7.67 18.19
CA ARG A 277 -1.39 -7.90 17.52
C ARG A 277 -1.30 -7.64 16.03
N LYS A 278 -2.11 -8.35 15.24
CA LYS A 278 -2.29 -8.07 13.81
C LYS A 278 -3.14 -6.82 13.61
N PRO A 279 -2.93 -6.04 12.53
CA PRO A 279 -3.72 -4.84 12.25
C PRO A 279 -5.20 -5.11 11.97
N VAL A 280 -5.49 -6.30 11.43
CA VAL A 280 -6.84 -6.78 11.11
C VAL A 280 -6.96 -8.21 11.63
N ASP A 281 -7.88 -8.44 12.56
CA ASP A 281 -8.19 -9.78 13.02
C ASP A 281 -9.22 -10.44 12.09
N GLN A 282 -8.90 -11.65 11.61
CA GLN A 282 -9.79 -12.43 10.75
C GLN A 282 -10.83 -13.22 11.55
N THR A 283 -10.62 -13.38 12.86
CA THR A 283 -11.47 -14.20 13.74
C THR A 283 -12.65 -13.42 14.33
N HIS A 284 -12.55 -12.10 14.39
CA HIS A 284 -13.61 -11.23 14.92
C HIS A 284 -14.61 -10.86 13.82
N THR A 285 -15.73 -11.58 13.85
CA THR A 285 -16.86 -11.45 12.93
C THR A 285 -17.54 -10.11 13.17
N PHE A 286 -17.47 -9.19 12.20
CA PHE A 286 -18.37 -8.03 12.03
C PHE A 286 -18.69 -7.21 13.31
N MET A 287 -17.70 -6.60 13.97
CA MET A 287 -17.88 -5.29 14.66
C MET A 287 -16.63 -4.76 15.38
N ASP A 288 -15.57 -5.55 15.56
CA ASP A 288 -14.44 -5.07 16.36
C ASP A 288 -13.48 -4.16 15.58
N ASP A 289 -13.13 -3.06 16.25
CA ASP A 289 -12.31 -1.92 15.88
C ASP A 289 -10.99 -2.29 15.20
N SER A 290 -10.54 -1.49 14.23
CA SER A 290 -9.19 -1.65 13.66
C SER A 290 -8.14 -1.60 14.79
N LEU A 291 -6.96 -2.21 14.61
CA LEU A 291 -5.89 -2.13 15.63
C LEU A 291 -5.63 -0.67 16.07
N VAL A 292 -5.72 0.26 15.11
CA VAL A 292 -5.57 1.69 15.37
C VAL A 292 -6.70 2.22 16.27
N ASP A 293 -7.95 1.88 15.97
CA ASP A 293 -9.11 2.36 16.73
C ASP A 293 -9.11 1.83 18.17
N TRP A 294 -8.76 0.55 18.34
CA TRP A 294 -8.55 -0.04 19.66
C TRP A 294 -7.36 0.59 20.41
N ALA A 295 -6.24 0.85 19.72
CA ALA A 295 -5.01 1.33 20.35
C ALA A 295 -5.10 2.81 20.75
N ARG A 296 -5.81 3.67 20.02
CA ARG A 296 -5.91 5.11 20.30
C ARG A 296 -6.19 5.48 21.76
N PRO A 297 -7.28 4.99 22.40
CA PRO A 297 -7.55 5.33 23.79
C PRO A 297 -6.45 4.82 24.74
N GLN A 298 -5.84 3.68 24.45
CA GLN A 298 -4.76 3.12 25.25
C GLN A 298 -3.46 3.92 25.10
N LEU A 299 -3.14 4.38 23.89
CA LEU A 299 -1.99 5.26 23.62
C LEU A 299 -2.11 6.58 24.39
N THR A 300 -3.31 7.19 24.42
CA THR A 300 -3.54 8.42 25.18
C THR A 300 -3.28 8.20 26.68
N ARG A 301 -3.89 7.17 27.27
CA ARG A 301 -3.68 6.84 28.70
C ARG A 301 -2.23 6.50 29.01
N ALA A 302 -1.58 5.71 28.15
CA ALA A 302 -0.18 5.36 28.28
C ALA A 302 0.75 6.57 28.31
N LEU A 303 0.46 7.59 27.50
CA LEU A 303 1.25 8.83 27.46
C LEU A 303 0.96 9.77 28.64
N GLU A 304 -0.23 9.71 29.23
CA GLU A 304 -0.63 10.51 30.39
C GLU A 304 -0.14 9.89 31.71
N ASP A 305 -0.42 8.60 31.90
CA ASP A 305 -0.17 7.88 33.16
C ASP A 305 1.21 7.23 33.20
N GLY A 306 1.89 7.11 32.04
CA GLY A 306 3.13 6.37 31.90
C GLY A 306 2.97 4.85 32.08
N ASN A 307 1.75 4.32 32.06
CA ASN A 307 1.46 2.89 32.21
C ASN A 307 1.20 2.23 30.84
N PHE A 308 1.99 1.21 30.50
CA PHE A 308 1.93 0.52 29.22
C PHE A 308 1.26 -0.87 29.28
N ASP A 309 0.87 -1.36 30.45
CA ASP A 309 0.42 -2.75 30.67
C ASP A 309 -0.77 -3.15 29.80
N SER A 310 -1.66 -2.20 29.48
CA SER A 310 -2.84 -2.43 28.65
C SER A 310 -2.54 -2.49 27.14
N LEU A 311 -1.34 -2.06 26.73
CA LEU A 311 -0.93 -1.91 25.34
C LEU A 311 0.15 -2.94 24.96
N VAL A 312 1.09 -3.20 25.86
CA VAL A 312 2.28 -4.02 25.55
C VAL A 312 1.90 -5.48 25.37
N ASP A 313 2.57 -6.12 24.41
CA ASP A 313 2.54 -7.56 24.19
C ASP A 313 2.82 -8.32 25.50
N PRO A 314 1.84 -9.06 26.05
CA PRO A 314 2.01 -9.80 27.29
C PRO A 314 3.12 -10.85 27.23
N SER A 315 3.47 -11.33 26.02
CA SER A 315 4.53 -12.31 25.84
C SER A 315 5.93 -11.74 26.11
N LEU A 316 6.09 -10.41 26.12
CA LEU A 316 7.33 -9.76 26.57
C LEU A 316 7.55 -9.87 28.08
N GLN A 317 6.52 -10.20 28.87
CA GLN A 317 6.63 -10.38 30.33
C GLN A 317 7.31 -9.20 31.04
N ASN A 318 7.03 -7.97 30.60
CA ASN A 318 7.65 -6.73 31.09
C ASN A 318 9.18 -6.65 30.89
N ASN A 319 9.76 -7.50 30.02
CA ASN A 319 11.16 -7.45 29.64
C ASN A 319 11.40 -6.42 28.52
N TYR A 320 11.24 -5.15 28.86
CA TYR A 320 11.53 -4.02 27.98
C TYR A 320 12.06 -2.84 28.79
N ASN A 321 12.80 -1.94 28.13
CA ASN A 321 13.20 -0.69 28.76
C ASN A 321 12.01 0.29 28.73
N HIS A 322 11.59 0.76 29.90
CA HIS A 322 10.42 1.65 30.02
C HIS A 322 10.56 2.96 29.24
N ASN A 323 11.76 3.55 29.18
CA ASN A 323 12.01 4.78 28.44
C ASN A 323 11.98 4.53 26.92
N GLU A 324 12.51 3.41 26.45
CA GLU A 324 12.42 3.03 25.03
C GLU A 324 10.98 2.75 24.62
N MET A 325 10.21 2.06 25.47
CA MET A 325 8.79 1.80 25.27
C MET A 325 8.02 3.12 25.15
N ALA A 326 8.22 4.05 26.09
CA ALA A 326 7.61 5.37 26.06
C ALA A 326 7.87 6.11 24.74
N ARG A 327 9.12 6.04 24.22
CA ARG A 327 9.47 6.66 22.93
C ARG A 327 8.77 5.98 21.75
N MET A 328 8.74 4.64 21.72
CA MET A 328 8.05 3.93 20.64
C MET A 328 6.53 4.15 20.66
N VAL A 329 5.92 4.19 21.84
CA VAL A 329 4.49 4.51 22.05
C VAL A 329 4.18 5.93 21.57
N ALA A 330 5.00 6.92 21.94
CA ALA A 330 4.84 8.30 21.49
C ALA A 330 4.97 8.41 19.95
N CYS A 331 5.95 7.73 19.36
CA CYS A 331 6.09 7.64 17.91
C CYS A 331 4.85 7.02 17.25
N ALA A 332 4.36 5.88 17.75
CA ALA A 332 3.17 5.22 17.22
C ALA A 332 1.95 6.15 17.28
N ALA A 333 1.70 6.77 18.44
CA ALA A 333 0.60 7.73 18.63
C ALA A 333 0.68 8.94 17.70
N ALA A 334 1.88 9.50 17.49
CA ALA A 334 2.09 10.62 16.57
C ALA A 334 1.88 10.22 15.10
N CYS A 335 2.31 9.01 14.72
CA CYS A 335 2.18 8.47 13.37
C CYS A 335 0.72 8.19 12.99
N VAL A 336 -0.08 7.62 13.90
CA VAL A 336 -1.46 7.23 13.59
C VAL A 336 -2.48 8.36 13.72
N ARG A 337 -2.07 9.63 13.89
CA ARG A 337 -3.01 10.77 13.95
C ARG A 337 -3.93 10.82 12.71
N HIS A 338 -5.19 11.18 12.90
CA HIS A 338 -6.14 11.33 11.79
C HIS A 338 -5.67 12.37 10.77
N SER A 339 -5.24 13.55 11.25
CA SER A 339 -4.69 14.61 10.39
C SER A 339 -3.27 14.29 9.93
N ALA A 340 -3.10 14.04 8.63
CA ALA A 340 -1.80 13.85 7.98
C ALA A 340 -0.80 14.99 8.26
N ARG A 341 -1.29 16.23 8.35
CA ARG A 341 -0.46 17.42 8.64
C ARG A 341 0.16 17.38 10.04
N ARG A 342 -0.51 16.72 10.99
CA ARG A 342 -0.02 16.58 12.38
C ARG A 342 0.90 15.37 12.57
N ARG A 343 1.08 14.52 11.56
CA ARG A 343 2.03 13.40 11.62
C ARG A 343 3.46 13.94 11.44
N PRO A 344 4.45 13.43 12.20
CA PRO A 344 5.83 13.88 12.10
C PRO A 344 6.47 13.42 10.78
N ARG A 345 7.66 13.96 10.49
CA ARG A 345 8.56 13.42 9.45
C ARG A 345 9.25 12.15 9.95
N MET A 346 9.71 11.31 9.03
CA MET A 346 10.41 10.07 9.39
C MET A 346 11.74 10.35 10.08
N SER A 347 12.46 11.41 9.70
CA SER A 347 13.67 11.87 10.41
C SER A 347 13.40 12.26 11.88
N GLN A 348 12.26 12.86 12.18
CA GLN A 348 11.85 13.17 13.56
C GLN A 348 11.57 11.89 14.35
N ILE A 349 10.92 10.90 13.71
CA ILE A 349 10.67 9.58 14.30
C ILE A 349 11.98 8.85 14.60
N VAL A 350 12.95 8.86 13.68
CA VAL A 350 14.27 8.25 13.87
C VAL A 350 14.94 8.83 15.12
N ARG A 351 15.04 10.16 15.21
CA ARG A 351 15.66 10.83 16.36
C ARG A 351 14.93 10.53 17.67
N ALA A 352 13.60 10.47 17.65
CA ALA A 352 12.81 10.13 18.83
C ALA A 352 13.05 8.69 19.28
N LEU A 353 13.16 7.72 18.36
CA LEU A 353 13.50 6.34 18.70
C LEU A 353 14.92 6.22 19.27
N GLU A 354 15.89 6.95 18.70
CA GLU A 354 17.27 7.01 19.17
C GLU A 354 17.41 7.64 20.57
N GLY A 355 16.44 8.47 20.99
CA GLY A 355 16.47 9.18 22.26
C GLY A 355 17.14 10.55 22.19
N ASP A 356 17.36 11.08 20.98
CA ASP A 356 18.08 12.33 20.73
C ASP A 356 17.21 13.60 20.84
N VAL A 357 15.89 13.44 21.04
CA VAL A 357 14.93 14.54 21.13
C VAL A 357 13.89 14.31 22.21
N SER A 358 13.35 15.42 22.72
CA SER A 358 12.17 15.40 23.60
C SER A 358 10.95 14.88 22.83
N LEU A 359 10.10 14.11 23.49
CA LEU A 359 8.83 13.62 22.94
C LEU A 359 7.90 14.75 22.48
N SER A 360 8.07 15.96 23.03
CA SER A 360 7.37 17.18 22.60
C SER A 360 7.61 17.52 21.13
N ASP A 361 8.76 17.17 20.56
CA ASP A 361 9.13 17.52 19.18
C ASP A 361 8.29 16.74 18.15
N LEU A 362 7.63 15.65 18.56
CA LEU A 362 6.65 14.90 17.75
C LEU A 362 5.29 15.61 17.67
N ASN A 363 5.04 16.61 18.51
CA ASN A 363 3.80 17.40 18.50
C ASN A 363 3.90 18.63 17.59
N GLU A 364 5.11 19.17 17.40
CA GLU A 364 5.37 20.35 16.58
C GLU A 364 5.72 19.96 15.14
N GLY A 365 4.70 19.62 14.36
CA GLY A 365 4.84 19.21 12.95
C GLY A 365 5.46 20.23 11.99
N ILE A 366 5.87 21.41 12.46
CA ILE A 366 6.63 22.44 11.73
C ILE A 366 7.46 23.21 12.76
N ARG A 367 8.79 23.25 12.62
CA ARG A 367 9.63 24.22 13.35
C ARG A 367 9.27 25.64 12.86
N PRO A 368 8.89 26.59 13.74
CA PRO A 368 8.69 27.97 13.33
C PRO A 368 10.02 28.55 12.82
N GLY A 369 10.09 28.94 11.54
CA GLY A 369 11.24 29.67 11.00
C GLY A 369 11.92 29.10 9.74
N HIS A 370 11.34 28.12 9.04
CA HIS A 370 11.74 27.80 7.66
C HIS A 370 10.53 27.99 6.71
N SER A 371 10.60 29.09 5.96
CA SER A 371 9.63 29.74 5.06
C SER A 371 8.82 28.82 4.13
N GLY A 372 7.62 29.19 3.64
CA GLY A 372 7.11 30.54 3.44
C GLY A 372 5.59 30.67 3.41
N LEU A 373 5.19 31.91 3.17
CA LEU A 373 3.83 32.42 3.04
C LEU A 373 2.94 31.52 2.16
N TYR A 374 1.63 31.57 2.40
CA TYR A 374 0.52 30.84 1.75
C TYR A 374 0.05 29.55 2.43
N SER A 375 -0.77 29.73 3.49
CA SER A 375 -2.00 28.92 3.65
C SER A 375 -2.89 29.52 4.73
N SER A 376 -3.64 30.57 4.39
CA SER A 376 -4.89 30.91 5.08
C SER A 376 -6.05 30.41 4.24
N TYR A 377 -6.31 29.10 4.26
CA TYR A 377 -7.64 28.59 3.94
C TYR A 377 -7.95 27.48 4.94
N GLY A 378 -9.02 27.70 5.70
CA GLY A 378 -9.48 26.84 6.78
C GLY A 378 -9.67 25.41 6.29
N SER A 379 -9.16 24.46 7.05
CA SER A 379 -9.47 23.04 6.87
C SER A 379 -10.37 22.66 8.04
N SER A 380 -11.60 22.26 7.71
CA SER A 380 -12.48 21.56 8.63
C SER A 380 -11.72 20.37 9.23
N ASP A 381 -11.69 20.29 10.55
CA ASP A 381 -11.22 19.09 11.24
C ASP A 381 -12.08 17.91 10.76
N TYR A 382 -11.42 16.95 10.12
CA TYR A 382 -12.05 15.71 9.65
C TYR A 382 -12.44 14.89 10.88
N ASP A 383 -13.75 14.74 11.10
CA ASP A 383 -14.33 14.14 12.29
C ASP A 383 -14.08 12.62 12.36
N THR A 384 -13.84 12.08 13.54
CA THR A 384 -13.66 10.65 13.81
C THR A 384 -14.86 9.83 13.32
N SER A 385 -16.07 10.40 13.34
CA SER A 385 -17.27 9.77 12.78
C SER A 385 -17.17 9.55 11.26
N GLN A 386 -16.64 10.53 10.52
CA GLN A 386 -16.49 10.48 9.07
C GLN A 386 -15.41 9.48 8.66
N TYR A 387 -14.34 9.36 9.45
CA TYR A 387 -13.31 8.33 9.28
C TYR A 387 -13.88 6.91 9.33
N ASN A 388 -14.65 6.60 10.37
CA ASN A 388 -15.20 5.26 10.56
C ASN A 388 -16.12 4.86 9.40
N GLU A 389 -16.89 5.80 8.87
CA GLU A 389 -17.76 5.57 7.71
C GLU A 389 -16.97 5.32 6.42
N ASP A 390 -15.90 6.07 6.17
CA ASP A 390 -15.08 5.89 4.97
C ASP A 390 -14.27 4.57 5.02
N LEU A 391 -13.79 4.16 6.21
CA LEU A 391 -13.15 2.85 6.39
C LEU A 391 -14.14 1.69 6.18
N LYS A 392 -15.39 1.82 6.68
CA LYS A 392 -16.46 0.83 6.42
C LYS A 392 -16.78 0.71 4.93
N LYS A 393 -16.89 1.83 4.20
CA LYS A 393 -17.11 1.82 2.74
C LYS A 393 -15.96 1.15 2.00
N PHE A 394 -14.71 1.45 2.38
CA PHE A 394 -13.55 0.82 1.76
C PHE A 394 -13.48 -0.68 2.06
N ARG A 395 -13.74 -1.11 3.31
CA ARG A 395 -13.81 -2.53 3.68
C ARG A 395 -14.87 -3.26 2.84
N LYS A 396 -16.03 -2.65 2.63
CA LYS A 396 -17.08 -3.20 1.75
C LYS A 396 -16.59 -3.36 0.31
N MET A 397 -15.86 -2.40 -0.23
CA MET A 397 -15.26 -2.50 -1.57
C MET A 397 -14.15 -3.56 -1.66
N ALA A 398 -13.27 -3.64 -0.65
CA ALA A 398 -12.16 -4.58 -0.63
C ALA A 398 -12.62 -6.04 -0.47
N LEU A 399 -13.57 -6.30 0.43
CA LEU A 399 -14.11 -7.66 0.64
C LEU A 399 -15.04 -8.09 -0.50
N ALA A 400 -15.83 -7.18 -1.09
CA ALA A 400 -16.64 -7.51 -2.27
C ALA A 400 -15.78 -7.90 -3.49
N SER A 401 -14.54 -7.41 -3.57
CA SER A 401 -13.59 -7.83 -4.62
C SER A 401 -12.97 -9.21 -4.37
N GLN A 402 -13.06 -9.76 -3.15
CA GLN A 402 -12.61 -11.12 -2.84
C GLN A 402 -13.72 -12.17 -3.06
N GLU A 403 -14.99 -11.82 -2.88
CA GLU A 403 -16.12 -12.76 -3.13
C GLU A 403 -16.37 -13.06 -4.63
N TYR A 404 -15.84 -12.24 -5.55
CA TYR A 404 -15.89 -12.54 -7.00
C TYR A 404 -14.71 -13.42 -7.50
N GLY A 405 -13.85 -13.91 -6.60
CA GLY A 405 -12.72 -14.78 -6.93
C GLY A 405 -13.02 -16.29 -6.92
N SER A 406 -14.23 -16.71 -6.52
CA SER A 406 -14.60 -18.13 -6.48
C SER A 406 -15.98 -18.38 -7.10
N SER A 407 -16.05 -18.34 -8.42
CA SER A 407 -16.93 -19.21 -9.20
C SER A 407 -16.58 -19.05 -10.69
N GLU A 408 -15.87 -20.03 -11.22
CA GLU A 408 -15.86 -20.26 -12.66
C GLU A 408 -17.27 -20.65 -13.09
N TYR A 409 -17.90 -19.85 -13.93
CA TYR A 409 -18.57 -20.33 -15.14
C TYR A 409 -18.60 -19.17 -16.13
N SER A 410 -17.79 -19.31 -17.18
CA SER A 410 -17.71 -18.42 -18.32
C SER A 410 -18.98 -18.56 -19.18
N GLU A 411 -19.60 -17.47 -19.59
CA GLU A 411 -20.29 -17.41 -20.88
C GLU A 411 -19.93 -16.11 -21.64
N PRO A 412 -19.71 -16.19 -22.96
CA PRO A 412 -19.19 -15.10 -23.78
C PRO A 412 -20.30 -14.13 -24.21
N THR A 413 -20.07 -12.83 -24.04
CA THR A 413 -20.92 -11.80 -24.67
C THR A 413 -20.52 -11.66 -26.15
N SER A 414 -21.33 -12.22 -27.05
CA SER A 414 -21.26 -11.90 -28.49
C SER A 414 -22.23 -10.78 -28.84
N GLU A 415 -21.69 -9.66 -29.27
CA GLU A 415 -22.38 -8.53 -29.88
C GLU A 415 -22.55 -8.81 -31.38
N TYR A 416 -23.75 -9.18 -31.84
CA TYR A 416 -24.30 -8.94 -33.20
C TYR A 416 -25.77 -9.39 -33.18
N GLY A 417 -26.67 -8.56 -33.70
CA GLY A 417 -28.12 -8.66 -33.48
C GLY A 417 -28.93 -9.60 -34.41
N VAL A 418 -30.25 -9.45 -34.25
CA VAL A 418 -31.42 -9.78 -35.12
C VAL A 418 -32.44 -10.77 -34.49
N TYR A 419 -33.71 -10.39 -34.67
CA TYR A 419 -35.02 -10.83 -34.13
C TYR A 419 -35.37 -12.34 -34.04
N PRO A 420 -36.42 -12.72 -33.25
CA PRO A 420 -36.77 -14.10 -32.95
C PRO A 420 -37.84 -14.70 -33.89
N SER A 421 -37.85 -16.03 -34.00
CA SER A 421 -38.89 -17.02 -34.46
C SER A 421 -38.16 -18.10 -35.28
N GLY A 422 -38.39 -19.42 -35.23
CA GLY A 422 -39.34 -20.35 -34.60
C GLY A 422 -39.24 -21.68 -35.38
N SER A 423 -39.60 -22.80 -34.73
CA SER A 423 -40.00 -24.10 -35.33
C SER A 423 -38.97 -25.24 -35.58
N SER A 424 -39.16 -26.31 -34.78
CA SER A 424 -39.34 -27.76 -35.12
C SER A 424 -38.39 -28.53 -36.07
N SER A 425 -37.82 -29.66 -35.60
CA SER A 425 -38.30 -31.05 -35.89
C SER A 425 -37.28 -32.17 -35.58
N GLU A 426 -37.67 -33.09 -34.68
CA GLU A 426 -37.56 -34.57 -34.63
C GLU A 426 -36.41 -35.41 -35.28
N ASN A 427 -35.74 -36.18 -34.38
CA ASN A 427 -35.46 -37.65 -34.35
C ASN A 427 -34.52 -38.39 -35.36
N PRO A 428 -34.09 -39.66 -35.09
CA PRO A 428 -33.75 -40.34 -33.82
C PRO A 428 -32.54 -41.32 -33.88
N SER A 429 -32.24 -41.95 -32.72
CA SER A 429 -31.83 -43.36 -32.49
C SER A 429 -30.37 -43.72 -32.13
N ARG A 430 -30.16 -44.16 -30.88
CA ARG A 430 -29.81 -45.57 -30.53
C ARG A 430 -29.88 -45.82 -29.01
N GLN A 431 -30.64 -46.86 -28.65
CA GLN A 431 -30.82 -47.45 -27.31
C GLN A 431 -29.62 -48.33 -26.91
N THR A 432 -29.37 -48.48 -25.59
CA THR A 432 -29.51 -49.77 -24.86
C THR A 432 -29.35 -49.60 -23.33
N THR A 433 -30.49 -49.74 -22.62
CA THR A 433 -30.79 -50.47 -21.36
C THR A 433 -29.66 -50.98 -20.43
N ARG A 434 -29.78 -50.82 -19.10
CA ARG A 434 -30.50 -51.74 -18.16
C ARG A 434 -30.43 -51.27 -16.68
N GLU A 435 -31.57 -51.29 -15.99
CA GLU A 435 -31.77 -51.16 -14.53
C GLU A 435 -31.78 -52.55 -13.82
N MET A 436 -31.94 -52.51 -12.48
CA MET A 436 -32.29 -53.54 -11.48
C MET A 436 -31.13 -54.07 -10.62
N GLU A 437 -31.22 -54.27 -9.30
CA GLU A 437 -32.25 -54.05 -8.26
C GLU A 437 -31.61 -54.33 -6.87
N MET A 438 -32.22 -53.81 -5.79
CA MET A 438 -31.90 -54.08 -4.38
C MET A 438 -32.11 -55.54 -3.95
N GLY A 439 -31.31 -56.00 -2.98
CA GLY A 439 -31.56 -57.24 -2.21
C GLY A 439 -31.21 -57.07 -0.73
N ARG A 440 -32.23 -57.04 0.11
CA ARG A 440 -32.19 -57.07 1.59
C ARG A 440 -32.13 -58.52 2.07
N MET A 441 -31.33 -58.85 3.09
CA MET A 441 -31.63 -59.99 3.98
C MET A 441 -31.07 -59.81 5.40
N LYS A 442 -31.74 -60.47 6.35
CA LYS A 442 -31.83 -60.24 7.81
C LYS A 442 -31.03 -61.28 8.61
N LYS A 443 -30.71 -60.89 9.86
CA LYS A 443 -30.59 -61.67 11.13
C LYS A 443 -29.47 -62.73 11.28
N ASP A 444 -28.69 -62.61 12.36
CA ASP A 444 -28.95 -63.40 13.59
C ASP A 444 -28.14 -62.96 14.81
N SER A 445 -28.72 -63.25 15.98
CA SER A 445 -28.35 -62.89 17.34
C SER A 445 -27.57 -63.97 18.09
N ARG A 446 -26.66 -63.57 19.01
CA ARG A 446 -26.18 -64.23 20.27
C ARG A 446 -25.10 -63.29 20.84
N GLY A 447 -25.07 -62.73 22.05
CA GLY A 447 -25.58 -63.14 23.36
C GLY A 447 -24.45 -63.79 24.16
N PHE A 448 -23.80 -63.10 25.10
CA PHE A 448 -23.33 -63.63 26.41
C PHE A 448 -22.76 -62.51 27.33
N ARG A 449 -23.18 -62.53 28.60
CA ARG A 449 -22.71 -61.75 29.77
C ARG A 449 -22.01 -62.69 30.76
N GLY A 450 -21.14 -62.12 31.60
CA GLY A 450 -20.59 -62.66 32.87
C GLY A 450 -19.18 -62.10 33.05
N GLY A 451 -18.85 -61.23 34.01
CA GLY A 451 -18.97 -61.35 35.47
C GLY A 451 -17.70 -62.06 36.01
N PRO A 452 -17.09 -61.68 37.16
CA PRO A 452 -17.61 -60.93 38.31
C PRO A 452 -17.11 -59.47 38.43
#